data_AF-A0A2T3JGV8-F1
#
_entry.id   AF-A0A2T3JGV8-F1
#
_cell.length_a   1.000
_cell.length_b   1.000
_cell.length_c   1.000
_cell.angle_alpha   90.00
_cell.angle_beta   90.00
_cell.angle_gamma   90.00
#
_symmetry.space_group_name_H-M   'P 1'
#
loop_
_entity.id
_entity.type
_entity.pdbx_description
1 polymer ?
#
loop_
_entity_poly.entity_id
_entity_poly.type
_entity_poly.pdbx_seq_one_letter_code
_entity_poly.pdbx_strand_id
1 'polypeptide(L)' 'MQREQCNMLFNRSCPSCKANVNLKQVHRTFVERYMTRKLWEKYECCNCGAELFAHCTKAQDLELISEGKQVPTE' A
#
# COMPACT_ATOMS: atom_id res chain seq x y z
N MET A 1 -2.26 -0.81 -24.60
CA MET A 1 -2.14 -1.69 -23.42
C MET A 1 -2.34 -0.85 -22.18
N GLN A 2 -3.57 -0.79 -21.66
CA GLN A 2 -3.86 -0.10 -20.41
C GLN A 2 -3.33 -0.99 -19.29
N ARG A 3 -2.26 -0.57 -18.62
CA ARG A 3 -1.88 -1.17 -17.34
C ARG A 3 -2.97 -0.74 -16.36
N GLU A 4 -3.93 -1.62 -16.11
CA GLU A 4 -4.77 -1.54 -14.92
C GLU A 4 -3.81 -1.47 -13.73
N GLN A 5 -3.59 -0.26 -13.21
CA GLN A 5 -3.01 -0.09 -11.90
C GLN A 5 -4.09 -0.59 -10.94
N CYS A 6 -4.03 -1.88 -10.59
CA CYS A 6 -4.70 -2.36 -9.39
C CYS A 6 -4.20 -1.47 -8.25
N ASN A 7 -5.04 -0.54 -7.80
CA ASN A 7 -4.86 0.18 -6.54
C ASN A 7 -4.89 -0.91 -5.45
N MET A 8 -3.77 -1.57 -5.20
CA MET A 8 -3.67 -2.52 -4.10
C MET A 8 -3.76 -1.71 -2.81
N LEU A 9 -4.95 -1.75 -2.20
CA LEU A 9 -5.19 -1.26 -0.86
C LEU A 9 -4.91 -2.42 0.09
N PHE A 10 -4.01 -2.22 1.05
CA PHE A 10 -3.70 -3.22 2.06
C PHE A 10 -3.98 -2.66 3.45
N ASN A 11 -4.61 -3.47 4.31
CA ASN A 11 -5.00 -3.05 5.65
C ASN A 11 -3.83 -3.24 6.61
N ARG A 12 -3.36 -2.14 7.21
CA ARG A 12 -2.30 -2.19 8.23
C ARG A 12 -2.44 -1.02 9.19
N SER A 13 -1.89 -1.18 10.39
CA SER A 13 -1.67 -0.06 11.30
C SER A 13 -0.70 0.94 10.69
N CYS A 14 -1.15 2.17 10.45
CA CYS A 14 -0.28 3.26 10.05
C CYS A 14 0.62 3.65 11.25
N PRO A 15 1.95 3.65 11.14
CA PRO A 15 2.83 4.01 12.26
C PRO A 15 2.68 5.48 12.67
N SER A 16 2.23 6.35 11.77
CA SER A 16 2.04 7.78 12.05
C SER A 16 0.78 8.06 12.86
N CYS A 17 -0.39 7.56 12.43
CA CYS A 17 -1.66 7.82 13.13
C CYS A 17 -2.15 6.66 14.00
N LYS A 18 -1.43 5.54 14.04
CA LYS A 18 -1.72 4.31 14.81
C LYS A 18 -3.07 3.66 14.51
N ALA A 19 -3.80 4.13 13.50
CA ALA A 19 -5.07 3.57 13.06
C ALA A 19 -4.85 2.39 12.11
N ASN A 20 -5.70 1.37 12.19
CA ASN A 20 -5.80 0.32 11.18
C ASN A 20 -6.54 0.88 9.97
N VAL A 21 -5.83 1.00 8.86
CA VAL A 21 -6.31 1.73 7.69
C VAL A 21 -5.83 1.03 6.43
N ASN A 22 -6.55 1.28 5.35
CA ASN A 22 -6.07 0.93 4.03
C ASN A 22 -4.93 1.88 3.65
N LEU A 23 -3.81 1.29 3.28
CA LEU A 23 -2.66 1.99 2.73
C LEU A 23 -2.72 1.85 1.21
N LYS A 24 -2.62 2.98 0.51
CA LYS A 24 -2.67 3.05 -0.95
C LYS A 24 -1.27 3.00 -1.51
N GLN A 25 -1.00 2.09 -2.44
CA GLN A 25 0.28 2.08 -3.16
C GLN A 25 0.41 3.33 -4.04
N VAL A 26 1.54 4.04 -3.88
CA VAL A 26 1.83 5.25 -4.63
C VAL A 26 3.15 5.13 -5.37
N HIS A 27 3.27 5.90 -6.42
CA HIS A 27 4.42 5.87 -7.30
C HIS A 27 5.68 6.42 -6.62
N ARG A 28 6.79 5.70 -6.73
CA ARG A 28 8.11 6.20 -6.31
C ARG A 28 8.70 7.14 -7.36
N THR A 29 9.09 8.33 -6.95
CA THR A 29 9.87 9.29 -7.74
C THR A 29 11.24 8.72 -8.14
N PHE A 30 11.90 9.37 -9.10
CA PHE A 30 13.22 8.95 -9.58
C PHE A 30 14.26 8.88 -8.44
N VAL A 31 14.31 9.91 -7.59
CA VAL A 31 15.26 9.98 -6.48
C VAL A 31 14.99 8.88 -5.45
N GLU A 32 13.72 8.65 -5.09
CA GLU A 32 13.35 7.58 -4.17
C GLU A 32 13.76 6.22 -4.72
N ARG A 33 13.62 5.99 -6.03
CA ARG A 33 14.06 4.73 -6.65
C ARG A 33 15.56 4.51 -6.60
N TYR A 34 16.33 5.59 -6.62
CA TYR A 34 17.79 5.55 -6.55
C TYR A 34 18.28 5.38 -5.11
N MET A 35 17.67 6.09 -4.16
CA MET A 35 18.06 6.09 -2.73
C MET A 35 17.57 4.85 -1.98
N THR A 36 16.38 4.33 -2.32
CA THR A 36 15.82 3.15 -1.67
C THR A 36 16.15 1.89 -2.46
N ARG A 37 16.49 0.80 -1.76
CA ARG A 37 16.81 -0.48 -2.41
C ARG A 37 15.65 -0.92 -3.32
N LYS A 38 15.95 -1.71 -4.36
CA LYS A 38 15.00 -2.20 -5.37
C LYS A 38 13.75 -2.92 -4.80
N LEU A 39 13.83 -3.35 -3.54
CA LEU A 39 12.83 -4.14 -2.83
C LEU A 39 11.92 -3.31 -1.90
N TRP A 40 11.84 -1.99 -2.08
CA TRP A 40 10.96 -1.13 -1.26
C TRP A 40 9.84 -0.55 -2.10
N GLU A 41 8.62 -0.65 -1.59
CA GLU A 41 7.44 0.01 -2.14
C GLU A 41 7.06 1.22 -1.30
N LYS A 42 6.33 2.15 -1.90
CA LYS A 42 5.86 3.37 -1.26
C LYS A 42 4.34 3.33 -1.19
N TYR A 43 3.82 3.71 -0.03
CA TYR A 43 2.41 3.70 0.28
C TYR A 43 2.00 5.01 0.96
N GLU A 44 0.73 5.35 0.86
CA GLU A 44 0.12 6.51 1.48
C GLU A 44 -1.02 6.06 2.40
N CYS A 45 -1.05 6.60 3.61
CA CYS A 45 -2.14 6.36 4.54
C CYS A 45 -3.39 7.13 4.15
N CYS A 46 -4.50 6.43 3.85
CA CYS A 46 -5.75 7.07 3.48
C CYS A 46 -6.40 7.91 4.60
N ASN A 47 -5.97 7.77 5.86
CA ASN A 47 -6.51 8.53 6.98
C ASN A 47 -5.72 9.81 7.29
N CYS A 48 -4.39 9.75 7.29
CA CYS A 48 -3.54 10.89 7.68
C CYS A 48 -2.60 11.40 6.58
N GLY A 49 -2.61 10.78 5.39
CA GLY A 49 -1.75 11.16 4.26
C GLY A 49 -0.27 10.83 4.46
N ALA A 50 0.10 10.14 5.54
CA ALA A 50 1.50 9.80 5.79
C ALA A 50 2.05 8.85 4.72
N GLU A 51 3.22 9.19 4.18
CA GLU A 51 3.97 8.35 3.25
C GLU A 51 4.78 7.30 4.02
N LEU A 52 4.68 6.04 3.60
CA LEU A 52 5.28 4.88 4.24
C LEU A 52 6.07 4.08 3.22
N PHE A 53 7.28 3.67 3.60
CA PHE A 53 8.10 2.75 2.80
C PHE A 53 8.09 1.37 3.45
N ALA A 54 7.83 0.33 2.67
CA ALA A 54 7.82 -1.05 3.16
C ALA A 54 8.50 -2.01 2.17
N HIS A 55 9.07 -3.10 2.70
CA HIS A 55 9.80 -4.08 1.90
C HIS A 55 8.84 -5.00 1.12
N CYS A 56 9.10 -5.25 -0.17
CA CYS A 56 8.26 -6.07 -1.06
C CYS A 56 8.00 -7.48 -0.51
N THR A 57 8.97 -8.12 0.14
CA THR A 57 8.77 -9.47 0.70
C THR A 57 7.85 -9.48 1.93
N LYS A 58 7.87 -8.41 2.73
CA LYS A 58 6.91 -8.22 3.85
C LYS A 58 5.57 -7.66 3.38
N ALA A 59 5.50 -7.19 2.13
CA ALA A 59 4.25 -6.80 1.49
C ALA A 59 3.46 -8.00 0.99
N GLN A 60 4.11 -9.14 0.76
CA GLN A 60 3.43 -10.40 0.42
C GLN A 60 2.77 -11.06 1.64
N ASP A 61 3.28 -10.83 2.85
CA ASP A 61 2.64 -11.24 4.11
C ASP A 61 1.46 -10.32 4.51
N LEU A 62 1.04 -9.39 3.64
CA LEU A 62 -0.06 -8.46 3.91
C LEU A 62 -1.33 -8.95 3.21
N GLU A 63 -2.42 -8.98 3.95
CA GLU A 63 -3.75 -9.33 3.43
C GLU A 63 -4.17 -8.29 2.38
N LEU A 64 -4.04 -8.69 1.12
CA LEU A 64 -4.48 -7.93 -0.04
C LEU A 64 -6.00 -7.87 -0.03
N ILE A 65 -6.56 -6.67 0.19
CA ILE A 65 -7.98 -6.45 -0.05
C ILE A 65 -8.13 -6.19 -1.55
N SER A 66 -8.51 -7.21 -2.30
CA SER A 66 -9.02 -6.98 -3.64
C SER A 66 -10.34 -6.22 -3.52
N GLU A 67 -10.40 -5.00 -4.04
CA GLU A 67 -11.66 -4.30 -4.29
C GLU A 67 -12.49 -5.16 -5.25
N GLY A 68 -13.31 -6.08 -4.73
CA GLY A 68 -14.00 -7.03 -5.61
C GLY A 68 -14.80 -8.18 -4.99
N LYS A 69 -15.08 -8.23 -3.68
CA LYS A 69 -16.13 -9.12 -3.16
C LYS A 69 -16.97 -8.42 -2.09
N GLN A 70 -18.21 -8.10 -2.46
CA GLN A 70 -19.29 -7.90 -1.51
C GLN A 70 -19.39 -9.16 -0.65
N VAL A 71 -19.26 -9.00 0.67
CA VAL A 71 -19.59 -10.07 1.63
C VAL A 71 -21.11 -10.04 1.80
N PRO A 72 -21.85 -11.12 1.47
CA PRO A 72 -23.26 -11.22 1.84
C PRO A 72 -23.30 -11.30 3.37
N THR A 73 -24.05 -10.40 3.98
CA THR A 73 -24.40 -10.49 5.39
C THR A 73 -25.69 -11.29 5.47
N GLU A 74 -25.62 -12.51 6.00
CA GLU A 74 -26.77 -13.21 6.58
C GLU A 74 -26.50 -13.41 8.08
#